data_AF-A0AAD6KE32-F1
#
_entry.id   AF-A0AAD6KE32-F1
#
_cell.length_a   1.000
_cell.length_b   1.000
_cell.length_c   1.000
_cell.angle_alpha   90.00
_cell.angle_beta   90.00
_cell.angle_gamma   90.00
#
_symmetry.space_group_name_H-M   'P 1'
#
loop_
_entity.id
_entity.type
_entity.pdbx_description
1 polymer ?
#
loop_
_entity_poly.entity_id
_entity_poly.type
_entity_poly.pdbx_seq_one_letter_code
_entity_poly.pdbx_strand_id
1 'polypeptide(L)'
;MMLDLSNGVIARTSIGKKSKNQEGFLPIIQDVAEALAGLNIVDLFPSAKFLYKISKLRSRLERSHQEADEMLENIINERRASKGGRKTDQDNEVEVLLDVLLNLQNQGSLEFPLTTDSIKAIIVEMFGAGSETTSTLLEWSMSEMLKNPRVMKKAQEEVRQVFSDSENVDEAGLQNLKFLKLIIKETLRLHPPISLIPRECSKTCEIDGHVIQAKSKVIINAWAIGRDSNSWTEAEKFYPERFQDSSVDYKGTNFEFIPFGAGKRMCPGMLFGIGNAELLLARLLYHFDWKLPNGEAFEDLDMDEAFGGTVTKKHHLNLIPIPHAPCPLPVE
;
A
#
# COMPACT_ATOMS: atom_id res chain seq x y z
N MET A 1 -9.66 10.53 2.26
CA MET A 1 -10.42 9.34 2.70
C MET A 1 -9.60 8.05 2.60
N MET A 2 -9.28 7.51 1.41
CA MET A 2 -8.58 6.21 1.31
C MET A 2 -7.20 6.23 1.99
N LEU A 3 -6.44 7.32 1.83
CA LEU A 3 -5.16 7.51 2.49
C LEU A 3 -5.31 7.58 4.03
N ASP A 4 -6.25 8.38 4.53
CA ASP A 4 -6.50 8.53 5.97
C ASP A 4 -6.93 7.21 6.62
N LEU A 5 -7.76 6.43 5.91
CA LEU A 5 -8.22 5.12 6.35
C LEU A 5 -7.05 4.13 6.42
N SER A 6 -6.24 4.07 5.35
CA SER A 6 -5.05 3.21 5.29
C SER A 6 -4.05 3.58 6.39
N ASN A 7 -3.78 4.87 6.57
CA ASN A 7 -2.93 5.38 7.64
C ASN A 7 -3.48 5.04 9.04
N GLY A 8 -4.80 5.18 9.23
CA GLY A 8 -5.46 4.82 10.47
C GLY A 8 -5.34 3.33 10.81
N VAL A 9 -5.40 2.45 9.80
CA VAL A 9 -5.15 1.01 10.01
C VAL A 9 -3.68 0.76 10.36
N ILE A 10 -2.74 1.29 9.55
CA ILE A 10 -1.30 1.14 9.79
C ILE A 10 -0.92 1.60 11.20
N ALA A 11 -1.45 2.74 11.63
CA ALA A 11 -1.15 3.26 12.94
C ALA A 11 -1.67 2.34 14.06
N ARG A 12 -2.89 1.79 13.89
CA ARG A 12 -3.46 0.84 14.86
C ARG A 12 -2.68 -0.46 14.95
N THR A 13 -2.27 -1.00 13.81
CA THR A 13 -1.53 -2.27 13.74
C THR A 13 -0.07 -2.11 14.13
N SER A 14 0.53 -0.93 13.89
CA SER A 14 1.96 -0.70 14.13
C SER A 14 2.25 -0.22 15.55
N ILE A 15 1.48 0.76 16.05
CA ILE A 15 1.74 1.45 17.31
C ILE A 15 0.56 1.45 18.30
N GLY A 16 -0.60 0.90 17.92
CA GLY A 16 -1.74 0.72 18.82
C GLY A 16 -2.73 1.89 18.82
N LYS A 17 -3.17 2.34 20.00
CA LYS A 17 -4.26 3.32 20.12
C LYS A 17 -3.98 4.58 19.30
N LYS A 18 -5.07 5.21 18.82
CA LYS A 18 -5.03 6.45 18.04
C LYS A 18 -4.29 7.54 18.83
N SER A 19 -3.00 7.69 18.59
CA SER A 19 -2.19 8.71 19.28
C SER A 19 -2.48 10.06 18.62
N LYS A 20 -2.38 11.14 19.40
CA LYS A 20 -2.43 12.51 18.85
C LYS A 20 -1.32 12.76 17.82
N ASN A 21 -0.32 11.89 17.76
CA ASN A 21 0.86 12.01 16.89
C ASN A 21 0.68 11.37 15.51
N GLN A 22 -0.46 10.71 15.22
CA GLN A 22 -0.70 10.09 13.90
C GLN A 22 -0.65 11.11 12.75
N GLU A 23 -1.27 12.28 12.96
CA GLU A 23 -1.25 13.37 11.97
C GLU A 23 0.16 13.92 11.75
N GLY A 24 1.06 13.78 12.72
CA GLY A 24 2.45 14.19 12.62
C GLY A 24 3.28 13.34 11.64
N PHE A 25 2.89 12.09 11.41
CA PHE A 25 3.59 11.23 10.44
C PHE A 25 3.24 11.53 8.99
N LEU A 26 2.05 12.09 8.70
CA LEU A 26 1.61 12.35 7.32
C LEU A 26 2.53 13.31 6.56
N PRO A 27 2.93 14.48 7.10
CA PRO A 27 3.91 15.36 6.44
C PRO A 27 5.26 14.69 6.21
N ILE A 28 5.71 13.88 7.18
CA ILE A 28 6.97 13.14 7.11
C ILE A 28 6.95 12.14 5.95
N ILE A 29 5.84 11.39 5.81
CA ILE A 29 5.64 10.43 4.71
C ILE A 29 5.66 11.15 3.36
N GLN A 30 4.98 12.30 3.24
CA GLN A 30 4.94 13.09 2.01
C GLN A 30 6.34 13.57 1.59
N ASP A 31 7.12 14.10 2.53
CA ASP A 31 8.49 14.54 2.27
C ASP A 31 9.40 13.40 1.80
N VAL A 32 9.25 12.21 2.41
CA VAL A 32 9.99 11.00 2.03
C VAL A 32 9.55 10.48 0.65
N ALA A 33 8.25 10.45 0.36
CA ALA A 33 7.71 10.02 -0.92
C ALA A 33 8.20 10.92 -2.08
N GLU A 34 8.19 12.25 -1.88
CA GLU A 34 8.75 13.19 -2.85
C GLU A 34 10.25 13.01 -3.08
N ALA A 35 11.01 12.69 -2.02
CA ALA A 35 12.43 12.39 -2.14
C ALA A 35 12.68 11.11 -2.94
N LEU A 36 11.84 10.09 -2.74
CA LEU A 36 11.94 8.78 -3.38
C LEU A 36 11.39 8.74 -4.80
N ALA A 37 10.58 9.72 -5.21
CA ALA A 37 10.01 9.85 -6.57
C ALA A 37 11.06 9.96 -7.69
N GLY A 38 12.34 10.09 -7.36
CA GLY A 38 13.41 9.61 -8.23
C GLY A 38 13.70 10.49 -9.44
N LEU A 39 13.76 11.82 -9.27
CA LEU A 39 14.33 12.76 -10.24
C LEU A 39 15.01 13.95 -9.54
N ASN A 40 15.61 13.73 -8.37
CA ASN A 40 16.31 14.82 -7.72
C ASN A 40 17.61 15.15 -8.48
N ILE A 41 17.81 16.42 -8.79
CA ILE A 41 18.99 16.91 -9.50
C ILE A 41 20.29 16.53 -8.77
N VAL A 42 20.25 16.38 -7.44
CA VAL A 42 21.40 15.93 -6.66
C VAL A 42 21.77 14.47 -6.92
N ASP A 43 20.78 13.62 -7.22
CA ASP A 43 20.99 12.19 -7.51
C ASP A 43 21.44 11.96 -8.96
N LEU A 44 21.02 12.85 -9.88
CA LEU A 44 21.45 12.82 -11.27
C LEU A 44 22.88 13.36 -11.45
N PHE A 45 23.29 14.33 -10.63
CA PHE A 45 24.59 14.98 -10.71
C PHE A 45 25.35 14.93 -9.37
N PRO A 46 25.69 13.73 -8.85
CA PRO A 46 26.34 13.59 -7.55
C PRO A 46 27.73 14.26 -7.48
N SER A 47 28.38 14.46 -8.63
CA SER A 47 29.65 15.19 -8.75
C SER A 47 29.50 16.70 -8.51
N ALA A 48 28.32 17.27 -8.77
CA ALA A 48 28.01 18.68 -8.58
C ALA A 48 27.62 18.96 -7.12
N LYS A 49 28.60 18.83 -6.21
CA LYS A 49 28.40 18.94 -4.75
C LYS A 49 27.69 20.21 -4.27
N PHE A 50 27.72 21.29 -5.06
CA PHE A 50 27.02 22.53 -4.74
C PHE A 50 25.49 22.37 -4.82
N LEU A 51 24.97 21.46 -5.65
CA LEU A 51 23.54 21.17 -5.75
C LEU A 51 22.99 20.62 -4.44
N TYR A 52 23.77 19.83 -3.69
CA TYR A 52 23.40 19.40 -2.35
C TYR A 52 23.29 20.55 -1.35
N LYS A 53 23.99 21.67 -1.58
CA LYS A 53 23.93 22.87 -0.72
C LYS A 53 22.75 23.78 -1.06
N ILE A 54 22.35 23.82 -2.34
CA ILE A 54 21.22 24.63 -2.82
C ILE A 54 19.90 23.88 -2.64
N SER A 55 19.93 22.55 -2.74
CA SER A 55 18.76 21.71 -2.54
C SER A 55 18.30 21.76 -1.10
N LYS A 56 17.09 22.28 -0.87
CA LYS A 56 16.41 22.21 0.42
C LYS A 56 15.97 20.79 0.78
N LEU A 57 16.13 19.82 -0.12
CA LEU A 57 15.70 18.44 0.12
C LEU A 57 16.39 17.86 1.36
N ARG A 58 17.72 18.03 1.47
CA ARG A 58 18.48 17.45 2.57
C ARG A 58 18.04 18.01 3.93
N SER A 59 17.95 19.33 4.06
CA SER A 59 17.54 19.96 5.32
C SER A 59 16.08 19.67 5.67
N ARG A 60 15.21 19.50 4.66
CA ARG A 60 13.83 19.03 4.86
C ARG A 60 13.81 17.61 5.40
N LEU A 61 14.49 16.66 4.76
CA LEU A 61 14.58 15.27 5.21
C LEU A 61 15.23 15.13 6.60
N GLU A 62 16.28 15.91 6.89
CA GLU A 62 16.90 15.94 8.22
C GLU A 62 15.91 16.42 9.30
N ARG A 63 15.06 17.40 8.99
CA ARG A 63 13.98 17.84 9.89
C ARG A 63 12.92 16.76 10.06
N SER A 64 12.40 16.19 8.97
CA SER A 64 11.38 15.14 9.03
C SER A 64 11.89 13.90 9.79
N HIS A 65 13.19 13.59 9.67
CA HIS A 65 13.85 12.55 10.47
C HIS A 65 13.87 12.89 11.97
N GLN A 66 14.25 14.11 12.35
CA GLN A 66 14.26 14.55 13.75
C GLN A 66 12.86 14.49 14.37
N GLU A 67 11.86 15.00 13.65
CA GLU A 67 10.46 14.96 14.10
C GLU A 67 9.96 13.52 14.26
N ALA A 68 10.24 12.62 13.31
CA ALA A 68 9.91 11.20 13.43
C ALA A 68 10.60 10.54 14.63
N ASP A 69 11.88 10.84 14.83
CA ASP A 69 12.70 10.25 15.89
C ASP A 69 12.17 10.63 17.28
N GLU A 70 11.85 11.90 17.49
CA GLU A 70 11.25 12.41 18.74
C GLU A 70 9.87 11.80 19.00
N MET A 71 9.00 11.75 17.98
CA MET A 71 7.67 11.15 18.10
C MET A 71 7.75 9.68 18.49
N LEU A 72 8.62 8.91 17.82
CA LEU A 72 8.77 7.48 18.07
C LEU A 72 9.47 7.19 19.39
N GLU A 73 10.44 8.01 19.80
CA GLU A 73 11.06 7.90 21.13
C GLU A 73 10.00 8.04 22.23
N ASN A 74 9.12 9.04 22.12
CA ASN A 74 8.02 9.24 23.08
C ASN A 74 7.07 8.03 23.10
N ILE A 75 6.65 7.54 21.93
CA ILE A 75 5.76 6.36 21.82
C ILE A 75 6.42 5.11 22.44
N ILE A 76 7.70 4.87 22.15
CA ILE A 76 8.46 3.74 22.69
C ILE A 76 8.54 3.83 24.21
N ASN A 77 8.85 5.01 24.75
CA ASN A 77 8.99 5.22 26.19
C ASN A 77 7.65 5.07 26.92
N GLU A 78 6.55 5.59 26.37
CA GLU A 78 5.19 5.38 26.88
C GLU A 78 4.83 3.88 26.90
N ARG A 79 5.13 3.14 25.83
CA ARG A 79 4.82 1.70 25.71
C ARG A 79 5.67 0.84 26.65
N ARG A 80 6.94 1.20 26.86
CA ARG A 80 7.82 0.54 27.85
C ARG A 80 7.31 0.80 29.28
N ALA A 81 6.90 2.03 29.59
CA ALA A 81 6.38 2.39 30.90
C ALA A 81 5.06 1.66 31.22
N SER A 82 4.17 1.50 30.22
CA SER A 82 2.89 0.80 30.41
C SER A 82 3.07 -0.69 30.70
N LYS A 83 4.06 -1.35 30.08
CA LYS A 83 4.38 -2.77 30.34
C LYS A 83 5.13 -3.01 31.65
N GLY A 84 5.89 -2.03 32.15
CA GLY A 84 6.62 -2.15 33.42
C GLY A 84 5.75 -2.06 34.68
N GLY A 85 4.52 -1.55 34.58
CA GLY A 85 3.69 -1.18 35.74
C GLY A 85 2.48 -2.07 36.05
N ARG A 86 2.09 -3.02 35.20
CA ARG A 86 0.87 -3.84 35.40
C ARG A 86 1.10 -5.30 35.00
N LYS A 87 1.38 -6.15 35.99
CA LYS A 87 1.49 -7.60 35.81
C LYS A 87 0.17 -8.37 36.02
N THR A 88 -0.97 -7.70 36.21
CA THR A 88 -2.15 -8.38 36.78
C THR A 88 -3.49 -8.22 36.05
N ASP A 89 -3.61 -7.57 34.89
CA ASP A 89 -4.94 -7.45 34.22
C ASP A 89 -4.93 -7.28 32.67
N GLN A 90 -3.86 -7.69 31.96
CA GLN A 90 -3.64 -7.30 30.55
C GLN A 90 -3.77 -8.42 29.50
N ASP A 91 -4.54 -9.48 29.75
CA ASP A 91 -4.80 -10.55 28.75
C ASP A 91 -5.64 -10.10 27.53
N ASN A 92 -6.04 -8.82 27.44
CA ASN A 92 -6.91 -8.28 26.39
C ASN A 92 -6.32 -7.12 25.56
N GLU A 93 -5.07 -6.71 25.76
CA GLU A 93 -4.46 -5.68 24.88
C GLU A 93 -3.83 -6.35 23.66
N VAL A 94 -4.41 -6.11 22.47
CA VAL A 94 -3.93 -6.66 21.20
C VAL A 94 -2.46 -6.29 21.00
N GLU A 95 -1.62 -7.31 20.83
CA GLU A 95 -0.20 -7.15 20.51
C GLU A 95 -0.04 -6.43 19.16
N VAL A 96 0.73 -5.34 19.14
CA VAL A 96 1.02 -4.57 17.91
C VAL A 96 2.45 -4.81 17.42
N LEU A 97 2.77 -4.41 16.19
CA LEU A 97 4.10 -4.61 15.61
C LEU A 97 5.22 -4.05 16.52
N LEU A 98 5.02 -2.86 17.10
CA LEU A 98 5.99 -2.28 18.02
C LEU A 98 6.27 -3.17 19.24
N ASP A 99 5.25 -3.85 19.76
CA ASP A 99 5.41 -4.78 20.88
C ASP A 99 6.28 -5.97 20.50
N VAL A 100 6.03 -6.55 19.33
CA VAL A 100 6.80 -7.67 18.78
C VAL A 100 8.26 -7.27 18.59
N LEU A 101 8.52 -6.10 18.00
CA LEU A 101 9.88 -5.60 17.77
C LEU A 101 10.64 -5.33 19.07
N LEU A 102 9.99 -4.73 20.07
CA LEU A 102 10.59 -4.50 21.39
C LEU A 102 10.87 -5.82 22.12
N ASN A 103 9.97 -6.80 22.02
CA ASN A 103 10.16 -8.13 22.59
C ASN A 103 11.37 -8.84 21.95
N LEU A 104 11.50 -8.78 20.62
CA LEU A 104 12.65 -9.34 19.88
C LEU A 104 13.97 -8.66 20.26
N GLN A 105 13.97 -7.32 20.39
CA GLN A 105 15.13 -6.56 20.86
C GLN A 105 15.58 -7.04 22.26
N ASN A 106 14.63 -7.24 23.18
CA ASN A 106 14.94 -7.65 24.55
C ASN A 106 15.47 -9.09 24.65
N GLN A 107 15.04 -9.99 23.76
CA GLN A 107 15.52 -11.38 23.74
C GLN A 107 16.97 -11.51 23.29
N GLY A 108 17.48 -10.57 22.46
CA GLY A 108 18.87 -10.55 22.02
C GLY A 108 19.31 -11.79 21.23
N SER A 109 18.36 -12.57 20.70
CA SER A 109 18.59 -13.87 20.05
C SER A 109 18.87 -13.80 18.55
N LEU A 110 18.79 -12.60 17.96
CA LEU A 110 19.01 -12.38 16.54
C LEU A 110 20.51 -12.34 16.22
N GLU A 111 20.90 -12.93 15.09
CA GLU A 111 22.28 -12.87 14.56
C GLU A 111 22.77 -11.42 14.41
N PHE A 112 21.86 -10.51 14.07
CA PHE A 112 22.09 -9.07 14.03
C PHE A 112 21.23 -8.37 15.09
N PRO A 113 21.83 -7.64 16.04
CA PRO A 113 21.09 -6.95 17.09
C PRO A 113 20.09 -5.94 16.53
N LEU A 114 18.83 -6.03 16.97
CA LEU A 114 17.78 -5.09 16.60
C LEU A 114 17.90 -3.81 17.45
N THR A 115 18.46 -2.75 16.87
CA THR A 115 18.63 -1.45 17.55
C THR A 115 17.32 -0.67 17.64
N THR A 116 17.22 0.27 18.59
CA THR A 116 16.05 1.17 18.68
C THR A 116 15.86 1.95 17.38
N ASP A 117 16.94 2.44 16.76
CA ASP A 117 16.89 3.14 15.47
C ASP A 117 16.31 2.25 14.36
N SER A 118 16.65 0.95 14.36
CA SER A 118 16.08 -0.01 13.40
C SER A 118 14.58 -0.20 13.63
N ILE A 119 14.14 -0.27 14.89
CA ILE A 119 12.71 -0.35 15.24
C ILE A 119 11.99 0.91 14.75
N LYS A 120 12.52 2.10 15.05
CA LYS A 120 11.94 3.37 14.59
C LYS A 120 11.83 3.41 13.07
N ALA A 121 12.89 3.04 12.35
CA ALA A 121 12.90 2.99 10.90
C ALA A 121 11.84 2.03 10.33
N ILE A 122 11.68 0.83 10.91
CA ILE A 122 10.64 -0.12 10.50
C ILE A 122 9.24 0.48 10.69
N ILE A 123 8.99 1.18 11.81
CA ILE A 123 7.70 1.81 12.05
C ILE A 123 7.44 2.92 11.03
N VAL A 124 8.40 3.81 10.76
CA VAL A 124 8.27 4.84 9.71
C VAL A 124 7.98 4.22 8.34
N GLU A 125 8.69 3.14 7.99
CA GLU A 125 8.49 2.43 6.73
C GLU A 125 7.07 1.87 6.60
N MET A 126 6.50 1.32 7.69
CA MET A 126 5.11 0.85 7.68
C MET A 126 4.13 1.99 7.36
N PHE A 127 4.34 3.16 7.95
CA PHE A 127 3.52 4.35 7.69
C PHE A 127 3.61 4.80 6.24
N GLY A 128 4.81 4.94 5.68
CA GLY A 128 5.00 5.35 4.29
C GLY A 128 4.53 4.30 3.30
N ALA A 129 5.22 3.16 3.27
CA ALA A 129 5.00 2.10 2.28
C ALA A 129 3.60 1.48 2.41
N GLY A 130 3.10 1.29 3.63
CA GLY A 130 1.82 0.62 3.87
C GLY A 130 0.59 1.50 3.60
N SER A 131 0.67 2.81 3.86
CA SER A 131 -0.48 3.70 3.68
C SER A 131 -0.67 4.11 2.22
N GLU A 132 0.39 4.64 1.60
CA GLU A 132 0.30 5.24 0.27
C GLU A 132 -0.05 4.18 -0.78
N THR A 133 0.71 3.08 -0.83
CA THR A 133 0.50 2.02 -1.84
C THR A 133 -0.87 1.36 -1.74
N THR A 134 -1.35 1.08 -0.53
CA THR A 134 -2.68 0.49 -0.31
C THR A 134 -3.78 1.46 -0.71
N SER A 135 -3.65 2.75 -0.36
CA SER A 135 -4.64 3.76 -0.74
C SER A 135 -4.73 3.97 -2.25
N THR A 136 -3.59 3.93 -2.95
CA THR A 136 -3.51 3.99 -4.41
C THR A 136 -4.20 2.78 -5.06
N LEU A 137 -3.96 1.56 -4.52
CA LEU A 137 -4.65 0.36 -4.98
C LEU A 137 -6.18 0.45 -4.80
N LEU A 138 -6.64 0.97 -3.65
CA LEU A 138 -8.07 1.17 -3.37
C LEU A 138 -8.70 2.16 -4.36
N GLU A 139 -8.06 3.30 -4.59
CA GLU A 139 -8.55 4.35 -5.49
C GLU A 139 -8.62 3.89 -6.94
N TRP A 140 -7.58 3.19 -7.43
CA TRP A 140 -7.59 2.61 -8.77
C TRP A 140 -8.63 1.48 -8.90
N SER A 141 -8.76 0.61 -7.90
CA SER A 141 -9.76 -0.47 -7.93
C SER A 141 -11.18 0.10 -8.00
N MET A 142 -11.48 1.11 -7.18
CA MET A 142 -12.78 1.80 -7.24
C MET A 142 -12.99 2.48 -8.59
N SER A 143 -11.99 3.18 -9.12
CA SER A 143 -12.09 3.86 -10.42
C SER A 143 -12.38 2.91 -11.56
N GLU A 144 -11.65 1.79 -11.62
CA GLU A 144 -11.82 0.78 -12.66
C GLU A 144 -13.17 0.07 -12.55
N MET A 145 -13.63 -0.25 -11.34
CA MET A 145 -14.97 -0.80 -11.16
C MET A 145 -16.05 0.18 -11.63
N LEU A 146 -15.94 1.47 -11.29
CA LEU A 146 -16.92 2.48 -11.69
C LEU A 146 -16.97 2.66 -13.21
N LYS A 147 -15.80 2.77 -13.86
CA LYS A 147 -15.69 2.88 -15.32
C LYS A 147 -16.17 1.62 -16.05
N ASN A 148 -16.30 0.49 -15.33
CA ASN A 148 -16.81 -0.79 -15.83
C ASN A 148 -18.04 -1.26 -15.05
N PRO A 149 -19.26 -0.74 -15.33
CA PRO A 149 -20.47 -1.04 -14.55
C PRO A 149 -20.79 -2.53 -14.39
N ARG A 150 -20.45 -3.35 -15.39
CA ARG A 150 -20.54 -4.83 -15.32
C ARG A 150 -19.70 -5.41 -14.18
N VAL A 151 -18.47 -4.91 -14.02
CA VAL A 151 -17.55 -5.37 -12.97
C VAL A 151 -18.03 -4.88 -11.61
N MET A 152 -18.39 -3.59 -11.47
CA MET A 152 -18.92 -3.04 -10.22
C MET A 152 -20.12 -3.85 -9.72
N LYS A 153 -21.12 -4.07 -10.60
CA LYS A 153 -22.32 -4.81 -10.25
C LYS A 153 -21.99 -6.23 -9.78
N LYS A 154 -21.17 -6.96 -10.52
CA LYS A 154 -20.78 -8.33 -10.16
C LYS A 154 -19.99 -8.40 -8.85
N ALA A 155 -19.14 -7.40 -8.57
CA ALA A 155 -18.41 -7.32 -7.31
C ALA A 155 -19.34 -7.04 -6.11
N GLN A 156 -20.28 -6.10 -6.25
CA GLN A 156 -21.27 -5.82 -5.22
C GLN A 156 -22.18 -7.02 -4.95
N GLU A 157 -22.64 -7.70 -6.02
CA GLU A 157 -23.45 -8.92 -5.90
C GLU A 157 -22.69 -10.03 -5.16
N GLU A 158 -21.42 -10.30 -5.52
CA GLU A 158 -20.59 -11.29 -4.82
C GLU A 158 -20.45 -10.93 -3.33
N VAL A 159 -20.05 -9.71 -3.02
CA VAL A 159 -19.81 -9.27 -1.64
C VAL A 159 -21.10 -9.38 -0.81
N ARG A 160 -22.22 -8.87 -1.32
CA ARG A 160 -23.50 -8.91 -0.61
C ARG A 160 -24.04 -10.33 -0.46
N GLN A 161 -23.78 -11.21 -1.41
CA GLN A 161 -24.15 -12.63 -1.30
C GLN A 161 -23.31 -13.35 -0.24
N VAL A 162 -21.98 -13.14 -0.22
CA VAL A 162 -21.10 -13.81 0.75
C VAL A 162 -21.40 -13.38 2.19
N PHE A 163 -21.84 -12.14 2.39
CA PHE A 163 -22.15 -11.59 3.71
C PHE A 163 -23.66 -11.43 3.95
N SER A 164 -24.54 -12.13 3.21
CA SER A 164 -25.99 -11.95 3.31
C SER A 164 -26.56 -12.21 4.71
N ASP A 165 -25.94 -13.14 5.43
CA ASP A 165 -26.36 -13.57 6.77
C ASP A 165 -25.52 -12.91 7.87
N SER A 166 -24.68 -11.92 7.50
CA SER A 166 -23.78 -11.23 8.42
C SER A 166 -24.18 -9.76 8.59
N GLU A 167 -24.18 -9.29 9.84
CA GLU A 167 -24.35 -7.88 10.14
C GLU A 167 -23.14 -7.04 9.68
N ASN A 168 -21.98 -7.67 9.44
CA ASN A 168 -20.74 -6.97 9.11
C ASN A 168 -19.81 -7.77 8.18
N VAL A 169 -18.95 -7.05 7.47
CA VAL A 169 -17.85 -7.62 6.67
C VAL A 169 -16.63 -7.83 7.58
N ASP A 170 -16.23 -9.08 7.72
CA ASP A 170 -15.07 -9.52 8.49
C ASP A 170 -14.01 -10.23 7.63
N GLU A 171 -12.86 -10.52 8.23
CA GLU A 171 -11.73 -11.16 7.57
C GLU A 171 -12.00 -12.61 7.18
N ALA A 172 -12.86 -13.32 7.94
CA ALA A 172 -13.14 -14.74 7.74
C ALA A 172 -13.89 -14.98 6.42
N GLY A 173 -14.76 -14.05 6.02
CA GLY A 173 -15.49 -14.11 4.75
C GLY A 173 -14.65 -13.77 3.51
N LEU A 174 -13.53 -13.05 3.66
CA LEU A 174 -12.72 -12.56 2.52
C LEU A 174 -12.18 -13.68 1.63
N GLN A 175 -11.94 -14.86 2.21
CA GLN A 175 -11.49 -16.03 1.44
C GLN A 175 -12.45 -16.40 0.31
N ASN A 176 -13.75 -16.11 0.47
CA ASN A 176 -14.83 -16.45 -0.46
C ASN A 176 -15.08 -15.39 -1.54
N LEU A 177 -14.48 -14.19 -1.43
CA LEU A 177 -14.61 -13.10 -2.42
C LEU A 177 -13.69 -13.33 -3.63
N LYS A 178 -14.03 -14.34 -4.44
CA LYS A 178 -13.18 -14.81 -5.55
C LYS A 178 -13.05 -13.74 -6.63
N PHE A 179 -14.15 -13.10 -7.02
CA PHE A 179 -14.17 -12.10 -8.07
C PHE A 179 -13.51 -10.79 -7.62
N LEU A 180 -13.71 -10.36 -6.38
CA LEU A 180 -13.00 -9.21 -5.82
C LEU A 180 -11.47 -9.39 -5.88
N LYS A 181 -10.98 -10.60 -5.63
CA LYS A 181 -9.55 -10.92 -5.78
C LYS A 181 -9.06 -10.82 -7.22
N LEU A 182 -9.89 -11.20 -8.20
CA LEU A 182 -9.55 -11.00 -9.61
C LEU A 182 -9.47 -9.52 -9.98
N ILE A 183 -10.38 -8.69 -9.43
CA ILE A 183 -10.36 -7.23 -9.59
C ILE A 183 -9.06 -6.67 -9.05
N ILE A 184 -8.66 -7.02 -7.82
CA ILE A 184 -7.39 -6.56 -7.23
C ILE A 184 -6.19 -6.96 -8.08
N LYS A 185 -6.16 -8.21 -8.61
CA LYS A 185 -5.09 -8.65 -9.51
C LYS A 185 -5.04 -7.81 -10.78
N GLU A 186 -6.18 -7.55 -11.40
CA GLU A 186 -6.26 -6.75 -12.62
C GLU A 186 -5.92 -5.28 -12.38
N THR A 187 -6.35 -4.72 -11.25
CA THR A 187 -5.93 -3.37 -10.83
C THR A 187 -4.43 -3.32 -10.64
N LEU A 188 -3.80 -4.30 -9.98
CA LEU A 188 -2.35 -4.30 -9.80
C LEU A 188 -1.57 -4.51 -11.10
N ARG A 189 -2.16 -5.18 -12.10
CA ARG A 189 -1.55 -5.38 -13.41
C ARG A 189 -1.49 -4.07 -14.20
N LEU A 190 -2.61 -3.35 -14.23
CA LEU A 190 -2.72 -2.07 -14.95
C LEU A 190 -2.16 -0.91 -14.13
N HIS A 191 -2.42 -0.85 -12.84
CA HIS A 191 -2.08 0.30 -11.99
C HIS A 191 -1.18 -0.13 -10.81
N PRO A 192 0.02 -0.71 -11.06
CA PRO A 192 0.93 -1.06 -9.98
C PRO A 192 1.39 0.24 -9.28
N PRO A 193 1.12 0.41 -7.97
CA PRO A 193 1.47 1.64 -7.27
C PRO A 193 2.95 2.00 -7.45
N ILE A 194 3.85 1.01 -7.35
CA ILE A 194 5.27 1.18 -7.68
C ILE A 194 5.51 0.64 -9.09
N SER A 195 5.51 1.53 -10.08
CA SER A 195 5.64 1.18 -11.50
C SER A 195 7.09 0.94 -11.95
N LEU A 196 8.06 1.61 -11.31
CA LEU A 196 9.49 1.48 -11.59
C LEU A 196 10.22 0.97 -10.36
N ILE A 197 10.80 -0.23 -10.42
CA ILE A 197 11.44 -0.88 -9.28
C ILE A 197 12.97 -0.79 -9.44
N PRO A 198 13.66 0.11 -8.72
CA PRO A 198 15.09 0.25 -8.80
C PRO A 198 15.83 -0.88 -8.09
N ARG A 199 16.93 -1.34 -8.69
CA ARG A 199 17.89 -2.30 -8.14
C ARG A 199 19.31 -1.80 -8.40
N GLU A 200 20.25 -2.16 -7.54
CA GLU A 200 21.68 -1.90 -7.74
C GLU A 200 22.42 -3.23 -7.93
N CYS A 201 23.24 -3.33 -8.97
CA CYS A 201 24.08 -4.49 -9.19
C CYS A 201 25.19 -4.56 -8.14
N SER A 202 25.20 -5.59 -7.30
CA SER A 202 26.23 -5.77 -6.27
C SER A 202 27.59 -6.16 -6.83
N LYS A 203 27.60 -6.83 -7.99
CA LYS A 203 28.79 -7.25 -8.73
C LYS A 203 28.50 -7.16 -10.23
N THR A 204 29.56 -7.06 -11.04
CA THR A 204 29.44 -7.15 -12.50
C THR A 204 28.87 -8.51 -12.88
N CYS A 205 27.86 -8.51 -13.75
CA CYS A 205 27.20 -9.72 -14.24
C CYS A 205 26.82 -9.56 -15.71
N GLU A 206 26.40 -10.65 -16.33
CA GLU A 206 25.88 -10.65 -17.69
C GLU A 206 24.38 -11.01 -17.66
N ILE A 207 23.57 -10.26 -18.40
CA ILE A 207 22.14 -10.54 -18.61
C ILE A 207 21.88 -10.50 -20.11
N ASP A 208 21.43 -11.62 -20.69
CA ASP A 208 21.13 -11.75 -22.11
C ASP A 208 22.27 -11.27 -23.04
N GLY A 209 23.51 -11.66 -22.72
CA GLY A 209 24.71 -11.24 -23.46
C GLY A 209 25.20 -9.81 -23.16
N HIS A 210 24.49 -9.05 -22.33
CA HIS A 210 24.89 -7.70 -21.95
C HIS A 210 25.61 -7.67 -20.59
N VAL A 211 26.82 -7.13 -20.58
CA VAL A 211 27.59 -6.93 -19.34
C VAL A 211 27.05 -5.71 -18.58
N ILE A 212 26.53 -5.95 -17.38
CA ILE A 212 26.07 -4.94 -16.44
C ILE A 212 27.13 -4.79 -15.35
N GLN A 213 27.66 -3.57 -15.21
CA GLN A 213 28.73 -3.31 -14.25
C GLN A 213 28.22 -3.32 -12.81
N ALA A 214 29.11 -3.63 -11.86
CA ALA A 214 28.84 -3.39 -10.45
C ALA A 214 28.45 -1.91 -10.24
N LYS A 215 27.52 -1.67 -9.30
CA LYS A 215 26.93 -0.36 -8.99
C LYS A 215 26.05 0.25 -10.06
N SER A 216 25.84 -0.42 -11.19
CA SER A 216 24.79 0.00 -12.13
C SER A 216 23.41 -0.07 -11.48
N LYS A 217 22.63 0.99 -11.66
CA LYS A 217 21.20 1.02 -11.32
C LYS A 217 20.41 0.38 -12.45
N VAL A 218 19.60 -0.61 -12.13
CA VAL A 218 18.66 -1.29 -13.05
C VAL A 218 17.25 -0.91 -12.61
N ILE A 219 16.44 -0.43 -13.54
CA ILE A 219 15.03 -0.11 -13.29
C ILE A 219 14.15 -1.15 -13.96
N ILE A 220 13.40 -1.91 -13.17
CA ILE A 220 12.43 -2.87 -13.68
C ILE A 220 11.10 -2.13 -13.88
N ASN A 221 10.60 -2.09 -15.11
CA ASN A 221 9.37 -1.38 -15.46
C ASN A 221 8.15 -2.31 -15.34
N ALA A 222 7.61 -2.43 -14.13
CA ALA A 222 6.45 -3.27 -13.84
C ALA A 222 5.19 -2.80 -14.60
N TRP A 223 5.06 -1.48 -14.82
CA TRP A 223 3.95 -0.89 -15.59
C TRP A 223 3.94 -1.36 -17.05
N ALA A 224 5.11 -1.39 -17.70
CA ALA A 224 5.23 -1.86 -19.08
C ALA A 224 5.05 -3.38 -19.17
N ILE A 225 5.62 -4.15 -18.23
CA ILE A 225 5.45 -5.61 -18.18
C ILE A 225 3.98 -5.99 -18.04
N GLY A 226 3.24 -5.30 -17.16
CA GLY A 226 1.81 -5.51 -16.97
C GLY A 226 0.99 -5.22 -18.23
N ARG A 227 1.51 -4.43 -19.18
CA ARG A 227 0.84 -4.04 -20.45
C ARG A 227 1.45 -4.66 -21.70
N ASP A 228 2.42 -5.57 -21.57
CA ASP A 228 3.03 -6.19 -22.73
C ASP A 228 2.04 -7.10 -23.47
N SER A 229 1.70 -6.73 -24.71
CA SER A 229 0.79 -7.49 -25.58
C SER A 229 1.28 -8.91 -25.91
N ASN A 230 2.57 -9.21 -25.74
CA ASN A 230 3.09 -10.56 -25.89
C ASN A 230 2.75 -11.47 -24.70
N SER A 231 2.48 -10.86 -23.54
CA SER A 231 2.14 -11.56 -22.29
C SER A 231 0.64 -11.50 -22.00
N TRP A 232 -0.04 -10.43 -22.43
CA TRP A 232 -1.44 -10.14 -22.06
C TRP A 232 -2.32 -9.85 -23.28
N THR A 233 -3.32 -10.70 -23.52
CA THR A 233 -4.36 -10.45 -24.53
C THR A 233 -5.21 -9.24 -24.14
N GLU A 234 -5.48 -8.33 -25.09
CA GLU A 234 -6.15 -7.04 -24.81
C GLU A 234 -5.49 -6.32 -23.62
N ALA A 235 -4.16 -6.12 -23.67
CA ALA A 235 -3.36 -5.71 -22.52
C ALA A 235 -3.83 -4.40 -21.84
N GLU A 236 -4.38 -3.45 -22.59
CA GLU A 236 -4.86 -2.17 -22.03
C GLU A 236 -6.27 -2.25 -21.42
N LYS A 237 -6.99 -3.36 -21.63
CA LYS A 237 -8.37 -3.52 -21.18
C LYS A 237 -8.41 -4.05 -19.75
N PHE A 238 -9.17 -3.37 -18.90
CA PHE A 238 -9.51 -3.85 -17.56
C PHE A 238 -10.48 -5.03 -17.65
N TYR A 239 -9.96 -6.25 -17.51
CA TYR A 239 -10.73 -7.49 -17.63
C TYR A 239 -10.36 -8.50 -16.54
N PRO A 240 -10.93 -8.38 -15.32
CA PRO A 240 -10.60 -9.24 -14.18
C PRO A 240 -10.71 -10.74 -14.46
N GLU A 241 -11.69 -11.14 -15.29
CA GLU A 241 -11.89 -12.54 -15.68
C GLU A 241 -10.67 -13.17 -16.39
N ARG A 242 -9.68 -12.40 -16.88
CA ARG A 242 -8.42 -12.98 -17.39
C ARG A 242 -7.66 -13.80 -16.36
N PHE A 243 -7.87 -13.48 -15.09
CA PHE A 243 -7.26 -14.21 -13.98
C PHE A 243 -8.12 -15.37 -13.48
N GLN A 244 -9.33 -15.55 -14.03
CA GLN A 244 -10.17 -16.68 -13.72
C GLN A 244 -9.51 -17.95 -14.25
N ASP A 245 -9.37 -18.95 -13.39
CA ASP A 245 -8.71 -20.23 -13.69
C ASP A 245 -7.24 -20.11 -14.17
N SER A 246 -6.63 -18.93 -14.01
CA SER A 246 -5.23 -18.67 -14.32
C SER A 246 -4.33 -19.00 -13.12
N SER A 247 -3.21 -19.66 -13.37
CA SER A 247 -2.18 -19.92 -12.35
C SER A 247 -1.26 -18.71 -12.08
N VAL A 248 -1.37 -17.64 -12.88
CA VAL A 248 -0.54 -16.44 -12.72
C VAL A 248 -0.85 -15.76 -11.39
N ASP A 249 0.15 -15.60 -10.53
CA ASP A 249 0.02 -14.87 -9.26
C ASP A 249 1.11 -13.82 -9.06
N TYR A 250 0.93 -12.98 -8.05
CA TYR A 250 1.84 -11.87 -7.73
C TYR A 250 2.93 -12.26 -6.71
N LYS A 251 3.17 -13.55 -6.46
CA LYS A 251 4.18 -14.05 -5.51
C LYS A 251 5.59 -14.14 -6.13
N GLY A 252 5.81 -13.43 -7.24
CA GLY A 252 7.08 -13.23 -7.93
C GLY A 252 7.71 -14.47 -8.56
N THR A 253 6.90 -15.47 -8.90
CA THR A 253 7.29 -16.57 -9.78
C THR A 253 6.76 -16.40 -11.22
N ASN A 254 5.79 -15.50 -11.43
CA ASN A 254 5.29 -15.09 -12.73
C ASN A 254 5.86 -13.72 -13.10
N PHE A 255 6.85 -13.68 -13.99
CA PHE A 255 7.56 -12.44 -14.32
C PHE A 255 6.75 -11.50 -15.22
N GLU A 256 5.72 -12.00 -15.87
CA GLU A 256 4.67 -11.25 -16.56
C GLU A 256 3.77 -10.46 -15.59
N PHE A 257 3.81 -10.76 -14.27
CA PHE A 257 2.98 -10.13 -13.25
C PHE A 257 3.75 -9.91 -11.92
N ILE A 258 4.42 -8.77 -11.79
CA ILE A 258 5.33 -8.47 -10.65
C ILE A 258 4.98 -7.19 -9.87
N PRO A 259 3.72 -6.95 -9.47
CA PRO A 259 3.33 -5.72 -8.77
C PRO A 259 3.98 -5.56 -7.39
N PHE A 260 4.46 -6.65 -6.79
CA PHE A 260 5.22 -6.66 -5.52
C PHE A 260 6.72 -6.93 -5.72
N GLY A 261 7.19 -6.88 -6.97
CA GLY A 261 8.53 -7.29 -7.36
C GLY A 261 8.77 -8.80 -7.21
N ALA A 262 10.05 -9.19 -7.26
CA ALA A 262 10.46 -10.59 -7.14
C ALA A 262 11.81 -10.75 -6.41
N GLY A 263 12.09 -11.99 -5.99
CA GLY A 263 13.35 -12.42 -5.39
C GLY A 263 13.61 -11.85 -3.98
N LYS A 264 14.89 -11.66 -3.63
CA LYS A 264 15.36 -11.28 -2.29
C LYS A 264 14.81 -9.96 -1.73
N ARG A 265 14.26 -9.10 -2.59
CA ARG A 265 13.72 -7.77 -2.24
C ARG A 265 12.27 -7.63 -2.71
N MET A 266 11.54 -8.75 -2.72
CA MET A 266 10.08 -8.73 -2.87
C MET A 266 9.45 -8.00 -1.69
N CYS A 267 8.30 -7.36 -1.92
CA CYS A 267 7.59 -6.61 -0.90
C CYS A 267 7.29 -7.48 0.34
N PRO A 268 7.83 -7.14 1.52
CA PRO A 268 7.53 -7.87 2.75
C PRO A 268 6.09 -7.62 3.25
N GLY A 269 5.49 -6.50 2.85
CA GLY A 269 4.13 -6.10 3.24
C GLY A 269 3.01 -6.63 2.34
N MET A 270 3.30 -7.51 1.37
CA MET A 270 2.34 -7.98 0.36
C MET A 270 1.04 -8.51 0.96
N LEU A 271 1.13 -9.45 1.92
CA LEU A 271 -0.06 -10.06 2.54
C LEU A 271 -0.85 -9.04 3.35
N PHE A 272 -0.16 -8.14 4.05
CA PHE A 272 -0.78 -7.07 4.81
C PHE A 272 -1.54 -6.10 3.91
N GLY A 273 -0.91 -5.62 2.83
CA GLY A 273 -1.53 -4.67 1.89
C GLY A 273 -2.74 -5.27 1.17
N ILE A 274 -2.63 -6.52 0.69
CA ILE A 274 -3.74 -7.22 0.03
C ILE A 274 -4.91 -7.45 0.99
N GLY A 275 -4.66 -7.94 2.21
CA GLY A 275 -5.73 -8.17 3.19
C GLY A 275 -6.49 -6.89 3.53
N ASN A 276 -5.77 -5.77 3.69
CA ASN A 276 -6.39 -4.46 3.89
C ASN A 276 -7.19 -3.99 2.68
N ALA A 277 -6.66 -4.14 1.47
CA ALA A 277 -7.37 -3.76 0.25
C ALA A 277 -8.67 -4.58 0.08
N GLU A 278 -8.60 -5.90 0.29
CA GLU A 278 -9.75 -6.81 0.23
C GLU A 278 -10.83 -6.39 1.24
N LEU A 279 -10.47 -6.22 2.51
CA LEU A 279 -11.42 -5.88 3.58
C LEU A 279 -12.09 -4.52 3.32
N LEU A 280 -11.31 -3.52 2.95
CA LEU A 280 -11.81 -2.16 2.74
C LEU A 280 -12.69 -2.07 1.50
N LEU A 281 -12.30 -2.69 0.38
CA LEU A 281 -13.17 -2.75 -0.81
C LEU A 281 -14.46 -3.51 -0.51
N ALA A 282 -14.38 -4.66 0.17
CA ALA A 282 -15.57 -5.43 0.53
C ALA A 282 -16.54 -4.59 1.38
N ARG A 283 -16.05 -3.87 2.39
CA ARG A 283 -16.89 -2.96 3.20
C ARG A 283 -17.56 -1.86 2.37
N LEU A 284 -16.79 -1.24 1.48
CA LEU A 284 -17.30 -0.18 0.60
C LEU A 284 -18.39 -0.70 -0.34
N LEU A 285 -18.20 -1.88 -0.93
CA LEU A 285 -19.14 -2.50 -1.86
C LEU A 285 -20.37 -3.07 -1.15
N TYR A 286 -20.22 -3.58 0.07
CA TYR A 286 -21.31 -4.11 0.88
C TYR A 286 -22.28 -3.00 1.27
N HIS A 287 -21.77 -1.91 1.86
CA HIS A 287 -22.60 -0.87 2.47
C HIS A 287 -23.05 0.23 1.53
N PHE A 288 -22.44 0.40 0.36
CA PHE A 288 -22.72 1.54 -0.50
C PHE A 288 -22.86 1.18 -1.97
N ASP A 289 -23.83 1.84 -2.60
CA ASP A 289 -23.83 2.14 -4.02
C ASP A 289 -23.19 3.53 -4.23
N TRP A 290 -22.81 3.86 -5.46
CA TRP A 290 -21.96 5.03 -5.74
C TRP A 290 -22.56 5.88 -6.85
N LYS A 291 -22.34 7.20 -6.77
CA LYS A 291 -22.61 8.15 -7.86
C LYS A 291 -21.50 9.20 -7.93
N LEU A 292 -21.25 9.73 -9.13
CA LEU A 292 -20.37 10.89 -9.31
C LEU A 292 -21.07 12.17 -8.82
N PRO A 293 -20.30 13.14 -8.30
CA PRO A 293 -20.78 14.51 -8.15
C PRO A 293 -21.38 15.01 -9.47
N ASN A 294 -22.43 15.82 -9.39
CA ASN A 294 -23.07 16.45 -10.56
C ASN A 294 -23.76 15.50 -11.57
N GLY A 295 -23.82 14.19 -11.31
CA GLY A 295 -24.53 13.24 -12.17
C GLY A 295 -23.80 12.91 -13.46
N GLU A 296 -22.48 13.09 -13.50
CA GLU A 296 -21.61 12.68 -14.60
C GLU A 296 -21.68 11.17 -14.84
N ALA A 297 -21.42 10.76 -16.08
CA ALA A 297 -21.37 9.36 -16.47
C ALA A 297 -20.05 8.72 -16.04
N PHE A 298 -20.07 7.46 -15.58
CA PHE A 298 -18.84 6.80 -15.12
C PHE A 298 -17.86 6.50 -16.25
N GLU A 299 -18.35 6.43 -17.48
CA GLU A 299 -17.56 6.25 -18.70
C GLU A 299 -16.58 7.42 -18.90
N ASP A 300 -16.99 8.63 -18.49
CA ASP A 300 -16.22 9.87 -18.60
C ASP A 300 -15.27 10.09 -17.43
N LEU A 301 -15.19 9.13 -16.49
CA LEU A 301 -14.26 9.22 -15.36
C LEU A 301 -12.83 9.38 -15.87
N ASP A 302 -12.16 10.45 -15.41
CA ASP A 302 -10.76 10.71 -15.70
C ASP A 302 -9.90 9.57 -15.17
N MET A 303 -9.03 9.03 -16.01
CA MET A 303 -8.10 7.94 -15.70
C MET A 303 -6.64 8.36 -15.88
N ASP A 304 -6.36 9.66 -15.97
CA ASP A 304 -5.00 10.18 -16.04
C ASP A 304 -4.19 9.77 -14.80
N GLU A 305 -2.94 9.39 -15.03
CA GLU A 305 -1.97 9.05 -14.01
C GLU A 305 -1.13 10.28 -13.60
N ALA A 306 -0.81 10.39 -12.31
CA ALA A 306 0.27 11.26 -11.81
C ALA A 306 1.48 10.40 -11.46
N PHE A 307 2.60 10.69 -12.11
CA PHE A 307 3.86 9.99 -11.86
C PHE A 307 4.54 10.52 -10.57
N GLY A 308 4.99 9.61 -9.73
CA GLY A 308 5.69 9.91 -8.48
C GLY A 308 6.31 8.66 -7.87
N GLY A 309 6.61 8.69 -6.56
CA GLY A 309 7.06 7.51 -5.82
C GLY A 309 6.03 6.37 -5.89
N THR A 310 4.74 6.73 -5.88
CA THR A 310 3.66 5.89 -6.38
C THR A 310 2.99 6.53 -7.59
N VAL A 311 2.41 5.72 -8.49
CA VAL A 311 1.60 6.18 -9.62
C VAL A 311 0.14 6.25 -9.17
N THR A 312 -0.31 7.46 -8.86
CA THR A 312 -1.67 7.74 -8.38
C THR A 312 -2.56 8.25 -9.50
N LYS A 313 -3.86 8.41 -9.24
CA LYS A 313 -4.70 9.23 -10.11
C LYS A 313 -4.22 10.67 -10.06
N LYS A 314 -4.21 11.32 -11.23
CA LYS A 314 -3.91 12.75 -11.36
C LYS A 314 -4.95 13.62 -10.66
N HIS A 315 -6.23 13.23 -10.76
CA HIS A 315 -7.32 13.86 -10.03
C HIS A 315 -7.96 12.83 -9.11
N HIS A 316 -8.07 13.18 -7.82
CA HIS A 316 -8.64 12.29 -6.82
C HIS A 316 -10.07 11.89 -7.14
N LEU A 317 -10.38 10.63 -6.88
CA LEU A 317 -11.72 10.07 -7.07
C LEU A 317 -12.69 10.66 -6.04
N ASN A 318 -13.64 11.46 -6.52
CA ASN A 318 -14.69 12.05 -5.71
C ASN A 318 -16.02 11.33 -5.96
N LEU A 319 -16.61 10.76 -4.92
CA LEU A 319 -17.85 9.99 -5.01
C LEU A 319 -18.82 10.38 -3.90
N ILE A 320 -20.11 10.24 -4.20
CA ILE A 320 -21.16 10.34 -3.19
C ILE A 320 -21.63 8.92 -2.87
N PRO A 321 -21.43 8.44 -1.62
CA PRO A 321 -21.93 7.13 -1.20
C PRO A 321 -23.46 7.18 -1.04
N ILE A 322 -24.13 6.14 -1.52
CA ILE A 322 -25.56 5.89 -1.34
C ILE A 322 -25.67 4.65 -0.44
N PRO A 323 -26.17 4.78 0.81
CA PRO A 323 -26.31 3.63 1.69
C PRO A 323 -27.14 2.52 1.05
N HIS A 324 -26.57 1.32 0.99
CA HIS A 324 -27.24 0.11 0.60
C HIS A 324 -27.76 -0.57 1.87
N ALA A 325 -29.08 -0.54 2.08
CA ALA A 325 -29.71 -1.18 3.22
C ALA A 325 -30.08 -2.63 2.86
N PRO A 326 -29.47 -3.64 3.51
CA PRO A 326 -30.03 -4.99 3.48
C PRO A 326 -31.27 -5.01 4.40
N CYS A 327 -32.45 -4.71 3.84
CA CYS A 327 -33.75 -4.74 4.55
C CYS A 327 -33.96 -3.66 5.66
N PRO A 328 -35.21 -3.26 5.96
CA PRO A 328 -35.49 -2.21 6.93
C PRO A 328 -35.26 -2.72 8.36
N LEU A 329 -34.66 -1.88 9.22
CA LEU A 329 -34.62 -2.11 10.65
C LEU A 329 -36.04 -2.42 11.16
N PRO A 330 -36.23 -3.40 12.07
CA PRO A 330 -37.51 -3.57 12.74
C PRO A 330 -37.82 -2.26 13.45
N VAL A 331 -38.97 -1.68 13.10
CA VAL A 331 -39.55 -0.58 13.87
C VAL A 331 -40.09 -1.23 15.15
N GLU A 332 -39.41 -1.00 16.27
CA GLU A 332 -40.02 -1.12 17.60
C GLU A 332 -40.32 0.27 18.17
#